data_AF-A0A9E3ALG5-F1
#
_entry.id   AF-A0A9E3ALG5-F1
#
_cell.length_a   1.000
_cell.length_b   1.000
_cell.length_c   1.000
_cell.angle_alpha   90.00
_cell.angle_beta   90.00
_cell.angle_gamma   90.00
#
_symmetry.space_group_name_H-M   'P 1'
#
loop_
_entity.id
_entity.type
_entity.pdbx_description
1 polymer ?
#
loop_
_entity_poly.entity_id
_entity_poly.type
_entity_poly.pdbx_seq_one_letter_code
_entity_poly.pdbx_strand_id
1 'polypeptide(L)'
;MRRRSSWTLSGVAILLAAISGFGYLMPCAAPGAFLHRLGLPLDRAACPSPVSASAASDKGASLPLAPAVTVVKSAAHDFVDRFFVSGTLVPRDEAMVGAQIDGLRIVELLAEDGDHVDKGQVLARLDRSQLDALVAQNDAALARADAAIAQATSQIGQFDASLAQAQAELDRARKLDVQIVTQATLDQKIAAFRTAQSLLAAGKSALAVAEADKASRAAERRELMVRIDRTEVRAPVAGIVSRRTARLGAVALSASDALFRIVTDGAVELEAEVPEQWLARLTLGMPSKIALPGV
;
A
#
# COMPACT_ATOMS: atom_id res chain seq x y z
N MET A 1 -2.71 -25.49 -14.78
CA MET A 1 -3.51 -25.44 -16.02
C MET A 1 -5.00 -25.67 -15.70
N ARG A 2 -5.82 -24.62 -15.66
CA ARG A 2 -7.27 -24.72 -15.92
C ARG A 2 -7.82 -23.31 -16.17
N ARG A 3 -8.13 -23.00 -17.43
CA ARG A 3 -8.80 -21.78 -17.88
C ARG A 3 -10.26 -21.81 -17.45
N ARG A 4 -10.80 -20.69 -16.96
CA ARG A 4 -12.23 -20.41 -16.95
C ARG A 4 -12.46 -19.09 -17.68
N SER A 5 -13.09 -19.21 -18.84
CA SER A 5 -13.68 -18.16 -19.65
C SER A 5 -15.11 -17.91 -19.21
N SER A 6 -15.51 -16.66 -19.04
CA SER A 6 -16.92 -16.25 -19.10
C SER A 6 -17.02 -14.99 -19.93
N TRP A 7 -17.61 -15.14 -21.11
CA TRP A 7 -18.05 -14.08 -22.00
C TRP A 7 -19.43 -13.59 -21.55
N THR A 8 -19.65 -12.28 -21.58
CA THR A 8 -20.99 -11.72 -21.82
C THR A 8 -20.82 -10.51 -22.74
N LEU A 9 -21.27 -10.67 -23.99
CA LEU A 9 -21.44 -9.58 -24.95
C LEU A 9 -22.52 -8.62 -24.43
N SER A 10 -22.24 -7.32 -24.54
CA SER A 10 -23.29 -6.31 -24.65
C SER A 10 -23.16 -5.68 -26.03
N GLY A 11 -24.26 -5.71 -26.78
CA GLY A 11 -24.33 -5.12 -28.10
C GLY A 11 -24.76 -3.65 -28.09
N VAL A 12 -24.78 -3.13 -29.31
CA VAL A 12 -25.74 -2.18 -29.89
C VAL A 12 -25.22 -0.75 -30.20
N ALA A 13 -25.32 -0.47 -31.51
CA ALA A 13 -25.57 0.78 -32.25
C ALA A 13 -24.50 1.90 -32.20
N ILE A 14 -23.71 2.12 -33.25
CA ILE A 14 -24.03 2.76 -34.56
C ILE A 14 -24.60 4.18 -34.42
N LEU A 15 -23.79 5.17 -34.80
CA LEU A 15 -24.28 6.45 -35.32
C LEU A 15 -23.49 6.84 -36.57
N LEU A 16 -24.22 6.98 -37.69
CA LEU A 16 -23.78 7.63 -38.93
C LEU A 16 -23.66 9.14 -38.72
N ALA A 17 -22.66 9.77 -39.34
CA ALA A 17 -22.84 11.02 -40.09
C ALA A 17 -21.65 11.27 -41.03
N ALA A 18 -21.95 11.36 -42.31
CA ALA A 18 -21.07 11.82 -43.37
C ALA A 18 -20.88 13.34 -43.32
N ILE A 19 -19.74 13.85 -43.75
CA ILE A 19 -19.62 15.10 -44.53
C ILE A 19 -18.35 14.99 -45.39
N SER A 20 -18.57 15.07 -46.71
CA SER A 20 -17.57 15.24 -47.76
C SER A 20 -17.38 16.73 -48.03
N GLY A 21 -16.13 17.16 -48.18
CA GLY A 21 -15.76 18.52 -48.56
C GLY A 21 -14.33 18.56 -49.07
N PHE A 22 -14.14 18.23 -50.35
CA PHE A 22 -12.86 18.18 -51.04
C PHE A 22 -12.68 19.46 -51.84
N GLY A 23 -11.59 20.20 -51.61
CA GLY A 23 -11.27 21.37 -52.43
C GLY A 23 -9.99 22.09 -52.00
N TYR A 24 -9.02 22.08 -52.93
CA TYR A 24 -7.87 22.97 -53.17
C TYR A 24 -6.48 22.39 -52.99
N LEU A 25 -5.72 22.47 -54.09
CA LEU A 25 -4.25 22.50 -54.10
C LEU A 25 -3.77 23.26 -55.35
N MET A 26 -3.15 24.42 -55.10
CA MET A 26 -2.10 24.98 -55.94
C MET A 26 -0.99 25.47 -55.00
N PRO A 27 0.28 25.10 -55.22
CA PRO A 27 1.39 25.71 -54.51
C PRO A 27 2.21 26.64 -55.42
N CYS A 28 2.46 27.84 -54.92
CA CYS A 28 3.47 28.77 -55.41
C CYS A 28 4.71 28.63 -54.52
N ALA A 29 5.87 28.34 -55.12
CA ALA A 29 7.15 28.29 -54.43
C ALA A 29 8.02 29.48 -54.85
N ALA A 30 8.56 30.15 -53.85
CA ALA A 30 9.57 31.21 -53.88
C ALA A 30 10.77 30.70 -53.04
N PRO A 31 11.80 31.51 -52.72
CA PRO A 31 12.69 32.32 -53.58
C PRO A 31 14.19 32.20 -53.17
N GLY A 32 15.05 32.95 -53.89
CA GLY A 32 16.29 33.55 -53.34
C GLY A 32 17.57 32.73 -53.53
N ALA A 33 18.76 33.30 -53.73
CA ALA A 33 19.22 34.67 -53.50
C ALA A 33 20.67 34.83 -54.01
N PHE A 34 21.10 36.09 -54.15
CA PHE A 34 22.49 36.61 -53.98
C PHE A 34 23.50 36.35 -55.14
N LEU A 35 24.32 37.29 -55.65
CA LEU A 35 24.77 38.63 -55.23
C LEU A 35 25.37 39.43 -56.42
N HIS A 36 25.08 40.74 -56.43
CA HIS A 36 25.89 41.91 -56.84
C HIS A 36 27.31 41.75 -57.45
N ARG A 37 27.64 42.56 -58.48
CA ARG A 37 28.33 43.88 -58.35
C ARG A 37 28.62 44.54 -59.72
N LEU A 38 28.35 45.86 -59.81
CA LEU A 38 29.05 46.96 -60.54
C LEU A 38 29.39 46.76 -62.03
N GLY A 39 29.15 47.67 -62.99
CA GLY A 39 28.86 49.09 -62.99
C GLY A 39 29.41 49.71 -64.28
N LEU A 40 28.58 50.53 -64.94
CA LEU A 40 28.84 51.56 -65.96
C LEU A 40 28.92 51.22 -67.49
N PRO A 41 28.33 52.11 -68.34
CA PRO A 41 28.19 51.97 -69.81
C PRO A 41 29.13 52.90 -70.61
N LEU A 42 29.29 52.65 -71.92
CA LEU A 42 29.67 53.60 -73.01
C LEU A 42 29.84 52.79 -74.31
N ASP A 43 28.90 52.86 -75.25
CA ASP A 43 28.78 53.77 -76.40
C ASP A 43 29.77 53.51 -77.57
N ARG A 44 29.15 53.42 -78.76
CA ARG A 44 29.64 53.66 -80.13
C ARG A 44 30.60 52.69 -80.87
N ALA A 45 30.02 52.23 -81.99
CA ALA A 45 30.48 52.41 -83.37
C ALA A 45 31.19 51.24 -84.10
N ALA A 46 30.62 51.00 -85.29
CA ALA A 46 31.25 50.61 -86.56
C ALA A 46 31.11 49.14 -87.03
N CYS A 47 30.21 48.97 -88.01
CA CYS A 47 30.30 48.03 -89.14
C CYS A 47 31.47 48.44 -90.08
N PRO A 48 31.99 47.58 -91.00
CA PRO A 48 31.27 46.52 -91.71
C PRO A 48 31.98 45.16 -91.94
N SER A 49 31.15 44.22 -92.38
CA SER A 49 31.30 42.87 -92.97
C SER A 49 32.38 42.71 -94.07
N PRO A 50 32.50 41.55 -94.78
CA PRO A 50 32.14 40.15 -94.49
C PRO A 50 33.23 39.12 -94.91
N VAL A 51 33.21 37.88 -94.40
CA VAL A 51 33.69 36.70 -95.17
C VAL A 51 32.79 35.49 -94.87
N SER A 52 32.11 35.04 -95.92
CA SER A 52 31.39 33.77 -96.00
C SER A 52 32.34 32.58 -95.94
N ALA A 53 31.96 31.52 -95.21
CA ALA A 53 32.30 30.16 -95.59
C ALA A 53 31.25 29.15 -95.05
N SER A 54 30.43 28.71 -96.01
CA SER A 54 29.86 27.37 -96.18
C SER A 54 29.00 26.74 -95.09
N ALA A 55 27.71 26.71 -95.43
CA ALA A 55 26.72 25.67 -95.21
C ALA A 55 27.25 24.25 -94.88
N ALA A 56 26.62 23.66 -93.88
CA ALA A 56 26.01 22.33 -93.98
C ALA A 56 24.76 22.31 -93.08
N SER A 57 23.61 22.47 -93.72
CA SER A 57 22.31 22.14 -93.14
C SER A 57 22.21 20.63 -93.02
N ASP A 58 22.04 20.11 -91.81
CA ASP A 58 21.43 18.80 -91.62
C ASP A 58 20.13 18.97 -90.82
N LYS A 59 19.02 18.62 -91.48
CA LYS A 59 17.67 18.63 -90.93
C LYS A 59 17.46 17.34 -90.16
N GLY A 60 17.15 17.43 -88.87
CA GLY A 60 16.77 16.26 -88.07
C GLY A 60 15.98 16.62 -86.81
N ALA A 61 14.66 16.78 -86.97
CA ALA A 61 13.60 16.62 -85.97
C ALA A 61 13.86 17.09 -84.52
N SER A 62 13.31 18.26 -84.17
CA SER A 62 13.00 18.62 -82.80
C SER A 62 11.94 17.66 -82.22
N LEU A 63 12.39 16.70 -81.42
CA LEU A 63 11.50 15.89 -80.59
C LEU A 63 11.01 16.74 -79.40
N PRO A 64 9.71 16.69 -79.03
CA PRO A 64 9.23 17.40 -77.85
C PRO A 64 9.98 16.90 -76.62
N LEU A 65 10.51 17.83 -75.82
CA LEU A 65 11.18 17.54 -74.55
C LEU A 65 10.19 16.77 -73.66
N ALA A 66 10.37 15.45 -73.54
CA ALA A 66 9.56 14.64 -72.64
C ALA A 66 9.76 15.16 -71.21
N PRO A 67 8.70 15.20 -70.37
CA PRO A 67 8.81 15.71 -69.02
C PRO A 67 9.88 14.91 -68.24
N ALA A 68 10.76 15.60 -67.52
CA ALA A 68 11.76 14.96 -66.68
C ALA A 68 11.05 14.25 -65.51
N VAL A 69 10.93 12.93 -65.60
CA VAL A 69 10.31 12.11 -64.55
C VAL A 69 11.41 11.53 -63.67
N THR A 70 11.41 11.93 -62.40
CA THR A 70 12.28 11.34 -61.38
C THR A 70 11.69 9.98 -60.99
N VAL A 71 12.39 8.91 -61.33
CA VAL A 71 12.01 7.54 -60.93
C VAL A 71 12.81 7.10 -59.71
N VAL A 72 12.10 6.50 -58.74
CA VAL A 72 12.71 5.86 -57.56
C VAL A 72 12.49 4.36 -57.68
N LYS A 73 13.54 3.58 -57.41
CA LYS A 73 13.47 2.11 -57.45
C LYS A 73 12.64 1.61 -56.27
N SER A 74 11.56 0.88 -56.52
CA SER A 74 10.75 0.32 -55.44
C SER A 74 11.51 -0.81 -54.75
N ALA A 75 11.42 -0.84 -53.43
CA ALA A 75 11.94 -1.91 -52.60
C ALA A 75 10.91 -2.21 -51.52
N ALA A 76 10.72 -3.50 -51.21
CA ALA A 76 9.87 -3.92 -50.12
C ALA A 76 10.50 -3.47 -48.80
N HIS A 77 9.72 -2.77 -47.99
CA HIS A 77 10.09 -2.34 -46.65
C HIS A 77 8.97 -2.71 -45.69
N ASP A 78 9.34 -3.15 -44.49
CA ASP A 78 8.38 -3.35 -43.43
C ASP A 78 7.91 -1.99 -42.91
N PHE A 79 6.61 -1.74 -43.05
CA PHE A 79 5.98 -0.54 -42.53
C PHE A 79 5.33 -0.84 -41.19
N VAL A 80 5.81 -0.19 -40.13
CA VAL A 80 5.22 -0.30 -38.80
C VAL A 80 4.31 0.90 -38.58
N ASP A 81 3.00 0.67 -38.58
CA ASP A 81 2.01 1.67 -38.23
C ASP A 81 2.11 1.99 -36.73
N ARG A 82 2.16 3.28 -36.39
CA ARG A 82 2.25 3.76 -35.01
C ARG A 82 1.16 4.79 -34.80
N PHE A 83 0.42 4.63 -33.72
CA PHE A 83 -0.52 5.63 -33.26
C PHE A 83 -0.08 6.14 -31.89
N PHE A 84 -0.43 7.39 -31.60
CA PHE A 84 -0.10 8.03 -30.33
C PHE A 84 -1.31 7.97 -29.42
N VAL A 85 -1.06 7.65 -28.17
CA VAL A 85 -2.08 7.59 -27.12
C VAL A 85 -1.57 8.42 -25.95
N SER A 86 -2.41 9.31 -25.43
CA SER A 86 -2.16 10.02 -24.19
C SER A 86 -2.75 9.24 -23.02
N GLY A 87 -2.07 9.28 -21.89
CA GLY A 87 -2.48 8.58 -20.69
C GLY A 87 -1.91 9.23 -19.44
N THR A 88 -2.32 8.73 -18.29
CA THR A 88 -1.81 9.13 -16.98
C THR A 88 -1.09 7.94 -16.33
N LEU A 89 0.00 8.21 -15.62
CA LEU A 89 0.63 7.19 -14.78
C LEU A 89 -0.16 7.04 -13.48
N VAL A 90 -0.61 5.82 -13.22
CA VAL A 90 -1.34 5.45 -12.01
C VAL A 90 -0.56 4.37 -11.26
N PRO A 91 -0.59 4.34 -9.92
CA PRO A 91 -0.03 3.24 -9.16
C PRO A 91 -0.69 1.91 -9.51
N ARG A 92 0.09 0.83 -9.63
CA ARG A 92 -0.45 -0.52 -9.87
C ARG A 92 -1.34 -0.98 -8.71
N ASP A 93 -0.80 -0.90 -7.49
CA ASP A 93 -1.46 -1.32 -6.25
C ASP A 93 -1.19 -0.26 -5.16
N GLU A 94 -2.27 0.31 -4.59
CA GLU A 94 -2.19 1.23 -3.46
C GLU A 94 -2.67 0.59 -2.16
N ALA A 95 -1.90 0.76 -1.08
CA ALA A 95 -2.34 0.46 0.27
C ALA A 95 -2.77 1.75 0.98
N MET A 96 -4.02 1.77 1.46
CA MET A 96 -4.57 2.86 2.26
C MET A 96 -4.35 2.59 3.74
N VAL A 97 -3.68 3.50 4.43
CA VAL A 97 -3.36 3.38 5.86
C VAL A 97 -4.14 4.42 6.65
N GLY A 98 -5.03 3.96 7.53
CA GLY A 98 -5.81 4.79 8.45
C GLY A 98 -5.46 4.51 9.91
N ALA A 99 -6.02 5.31 10.82
CA ALA A 99 -5.94 5.00 12.24
C ALA A 99 -6.82 3.78 12.59
N GLN A 100 -6.29 2.90 13.43
CA GLN A 100 -7.04 1.74 13.92
C GLN A 100 -7.86 2.04 15.19
N ILE A 101 -7.56 3.15 15.86
CA ILE A 101 -8.27 3.64 17.05
C ILE A 101 -8.73 5.07 16.78
N ASP A 102 -10.01 5.31 17.02
CA ASP A 102 -10.65 6.61 16.86
C ASP A 102 -10.34 7.56 18.01
N GLY A 103 -10.39 8.86 17.71
CA GLY A 103 -10.45 9.92 18.71
C GLY A 103 -9.11 10.29 19.35
N LEU A 104 -8.01 9.68 18.91
CA LEU A 104 -6.66 10.05 19.34
C LEU A 104 -6.09 11.13 18.41
N ARG A 105 -5.36 12.08 18.99
CA ARG A 105 -4.66 13.13 18.23
C ARG A 105 -3.32 12.63 17.73
N ILE A 106 -2.90 13.10 16.55
CA ILE A 106 -1.57 12.82 16.00
C ILE A 106 -0.55 13.72 16.70
N VAL A 107 0.42 13.12 17.39
CA VAL A 107 1.47 13.83 18.17
C VAL A 107 2.79 13.89 17.43
N GLU A 108 3.02 12.95 16.51
CA GLU A 108 4.26 12.86 15.75
C GLU A 108 3.98 12.31 14.35
N LEU A 109 4.66 12.85 13.34
CA LEU A 109 4.69 12.33 11.98
C LEU A 109 6.14 12.05 11.60
N LEU A 110 6.37 10.86 11.06
CA LEU A 110 7.70 10.30 10.77
C LEU A 110 7.94 10.05 9.28
N ALA A 111 6.90 10.20 8.45
CA ALA A 111 6.98 10.00 7.00
C ALA A 111 6.31 11.16 6.26
N GLU A 112 6.91 11.58 5.16
CA GLU A 112 6.42 12.61 4.25
C GLU A 112 6.04 12.05 2.87
N ASP A 113 5.50 12.90 2.00
CA ASP A 113 5.15 12.53 0.64
C ASP A 113 6.42 12.30 -0.20
N GLY A 114 6.48 11.18 -0.91
CA GLY A 114 7.65 10.76 -1.69
C GLY A 114 8.68 9.93 -0.92
N ASP A 115 8.53 9.77 0.39
CA ASP A 115 9.43 8.93 1.18
C ASP A 115 9.24 7.44 0.88
N HIS A 116 10.35 6.71 0.89
CA HIS A 116 10.33 5.26 0.84
C HIS A 116 10.15 4.69 2.25
N VAL A 117 9.23 3.74 2.39
CA VAL A 117 8.88 3.13 3.66
C VAL A 117 8.94 1.62 3.57
N ASP A 118 9.44 0.99 4.64
CA ASP A 118 9.48 -0.46 4.77
C ASP A 118 8.19 -0.99 5.39
N LYS A 119 7.91 -2.27 5.14
CA LYS A 119 6.78 -2.97 5.77
C LYS A 119 6.93 -2.96 7.30
N GLY A 120 5.94 -2.43 8.01
CA GLY A 120 5.88 -2.34 9.46
C GLY A 120 6.49 -1.06 10.04
N GLN A 121 7.08 -0.19 9.21
CA GLN A 121 7.64 1.08 9.63
C GLN A 121 6.55 2.00 10.20
N VAL A 122 6.87 2.70 11.30
CA VAL A 122 5.97 3.67 11.94
C VAL A 122 5.96 4.96 11.11
N LEU A 123 4.78 5.38 10.69
CA LEU A 123 4.56 6.58 9.87
C LEU A 123 4.08 7.76 10.72
N ALA A 124 3.27 7.49 11.76
CA ALA A 124 2.78 8.48 12.69
C ALA A 124 2.53 7.87 14.06
N ARG A 125 2.61 8.69 15.11
CA ARG A 125 2.24 8.31 16.48
C ARG A 125 1.06 9.13 16.98
N LEU A 126 0.11 8.43 17.58
CA LEU A 126 -1.06 9.00 18.23
C LEU A 126 -0.78 9.23 19.73
N ASP A 127 -1.55 10.12 20.34
CA ASP A 127 -1.44 10.39 21.78
C ASP A 127 -1.89 9.18 22.60
N ARG A 128 -0.96 8.65 23.40
CA ARG A 128 -1.18 7.50 24.28
C ARG A 128 -1.32 7.86 25.76
N SER A 129 -1.27 9.13 26.15
CA SER A 129 -1.27 9.57 27.56
C SER A 129 -2.43 9.00 28.39
N GLN A 130 -3.63 8.93 27.81
CA GLN A 130 -4.79 8.33 28.47
C GLN A 130 -4.66 6.80 28.63
N LEU A 131 -4.08 6.11 27.65
CA LEU A 131 -3.84 4.67 27.72
C LEU A 131 -2.75 4.34 28.74
N ASP A 132 -1.68 5.13 28.79
CA ASP A 132 -0.59 4.98 29.76
C ASP A 132 -1.12 5.12 31.20
N ALA A 133 -2.03 6.06 31.44
CA ALA A 133 -2.70 6.21 32.73
C ALA A 133 -3.58 4.98 33.10
N LEU A 134 -4.30 4.42 32.13
CA LEU A 134 -5.10 3.19 32.33
C LEU A 134 -4.20 1.98 32.64
N VAL A 135 -3.04 1.87 31.99
CA VAL A 135 -2.05 0.83 32.28
C VAL A 135 -1.52 0.98 33.70
N ALA A 136 -1.16 2.18 34.13
CA ALA A 136 -0.72 2.42 35.49
C ALA A 136 -1.80 2.06 36.53
N GLN A 137 -3.07 2.35 36.24
CA GLN A 137 -4.19 1.92 37.08
C GLN A 137 -4.34 0.40 37.14
N ASN A 138 -4.22 -0.29 36.00
CA ASN A 138 -4.30 -1.75 35.93
C ASN A 138 -3.10 -2.42 36.61
N ASP A 139 -1.89 -1.86 36.50
CA ASP A 139 -0.70 -2.34 37.19
C ASP A 139 -0.89 -2.28 38.73
N ALA A 140 -1.53 -1.22 39.23
CA ALA A 140 -1.92 -1.15 40.64
C ALA A 140 -2.98 -2.20 41.01
N ALA A 141 -3.91 -2.52 40.11
CA ALA A 141 -4.88 -3.58 40.32
C ALA A 141 -4.23 -4.98 40.33
N LEU A 142 -3.22 -5.22 39.49
CA LEU A 142 -2.41 -6.44 39.50
C LEU A 142 -1.64 -6.57 40.81
N ALA A 143 -1.01 -5.50 41.29
CA ALA A 143 -0.31 -5.51 42.57
C ALA A 143 -1.24 -5.85 43.75
N ARG A 144 -2.50 -5.37 43.71
CA ARG A 144 -3.52 -5.76 44.70
C ARG A 144 -3.90 -7.24 44.60
N ALA A 145 -4.04 -7.78 43.38
CA ALA A 145 -4.30 -9.19 43.17
C ALA A 145 -3.15 -10.08 43.66
N ASP A 146 -1.90 -9.66 43.43
CA ASP A 146 -0.71 -10.34 43.95
C ASP A 146 -0.68 -10.36 45.48
N ALA A 147 -1.01 -9.23 46.12
CA ALA A 147 -1.14 -9.19 47.58
C ALA A 147 -2.26 -10.09 48.10
N ALA A 148 -3.38 -10.19 47.38
CA ALA A 148 -4.48 -11.11 47.72
C ALA A 148 -4.07 -12.58 47.63
N ILE A 149 -3.29 -12.96 46.62
CA ILE A 149 -2.69 -14.29 46.49
C ILE A 149 -1.77 -14.56 47.68
N ALA A 150 -0.84 -13.65 48.01
CA ALA A 150 0.06 -13.82 49.14
C ALA A 150 -0.69 -13.99 50.47
N GLN A 151 -1.79 -13.25 50.65
CA GLN A 151 -2.68 -13.38 51.82
C GLN A 151 -3.42 -14.72 51.85
N ALA A 152 -3.89 -15.22 50.71
CA ALA A 152 -4.53 -16.53 50.59
C ALA A 152 -3.54 -17.67 50.87
N THR A 153 -2.32 -17.59 50.32
CA THR A 153 -1.23 -18.54 50.59
C THR A 153 -0.85 -18.55 52.07
N SER A 154 -0.79 -17.39 52.71
CA SER A 154 -0.50 -17.29 54.15
C SER A 154 -1.60 -17.95 55.00
N GLN A 155 -2.87 -17.81 54.62
CA GLN A 155 -3.98 -18.51 55.28
C GLN A 155 -3.92 -20.02 55.06
N ILE A 156 -3.58 -20.48 53.85
CA ILE A 156 -3.35 -21.90 53.58
C ILE A 156 -2.27 -22.46 54.50
N GLY A 157 -1.16 -21.73 54.70
CA GLY A 157 -0.11 -22.14 55.65
C GLY A 157 -0.63 -22.31 57.08
N GLN A 158 -1.53 -21.43 57.54
CA GLN A 158 -2.17 -21.55 58.86
C GLN A 158 -3.11 -22.77 58.94
N PHE A 159 -3.92 -23.01 57.90
CA PHE A 159 -4.79 -24.18 57.84
C PHE A 159 -4.01 -25.49 57.75
N ASP A 160 -2.89 -25.51 57.02
CA ASP A 160 -2.01 -26.66 56.91
C ASP A 160 -1.34 -27.00 58.25
N ALA A 161 -0.84 -25.99 58.96
CA ALA A 161 -0.31 -26.18 60.31
C ALA A 161 -1.38 -26.71 61.28
N SER A 162 -2.60 -26.17 61.22
CA SER A 162 -3.73 -26.66 62.03
C SER A 162 -4.12 -28.09 61.69
N LEU A 163 -4.08 -28.48 60.40
CA LEU A 163 -4.33 -29.84 59.95
C LEU A 163 -3.25 -30.80 60.46
N ALA A 164 -1.98 -30.41 60.37
CA ALA A 164 -0.85 -31.19 60.87
C ALA A 164 -0.97 -31.42 62.39
N GLN A 165 -1.38 -30.40 63.15
CA GLN A 165 -1.64 -30.54 64.59
C GLN A 165 -2.80 -31.50 64.86
N ALA A 166 -3.95 -31.33 64.19
CA ALA A 166 -5.12 -32.20 64.39
C ALA A 166 -4.82 -33.66 64.01
N GLN A 167 -4.03 -33.87 62.95
CA GLN A 167 -3.56 -35.20 62.53
C GLN A 167 -2.64 -35.81 63.58
N ALA A 168 -1.66 -35.08 64.09
CA ALA A 168 -0.75 -35.59 65.13
C ALA A 168 -1.51 -35.94 66.43
N GLU A 169 -2.52 -35.16 66.80
CA GLU A 169 -3.38 -35.45 67.96
C GLU A 169 -4.24 -36.70 67.75
N LEU A 170 -4.83 -36.87 66.56
CA LEU A 170 -5.57 -38.06 66.19
C LEU A 170 -4.67 -39.31 66.20
N ASP A 171 -3.47 -39.21 65.63
CA ASP A 171 -2.51 -40.32 65.59
C ASP A 171 -2.00 -40.69 66.98
N ARG A 172 -1.79 -39.70 67.88
CA ARG A 172 -1.51 -39.96 69.29
C ARG A 172 -2.68 -40.69 69.95
N ALA A 173 -3.91 -40.20 69.79
CA ALA A 173 -5.09 -40.83 70.39
C ALA A 173 -5.31 -42.28 69.91
N ARG A 174 -4.94 -42.60 68.67
CA ARG A 174 -4.99 -43.97 68.12
C ARG A 174 -3.90 -44.91 68.64
N LYS A 175 -2.72 -44.37 68.97
CA LYS A 175 -1.59 -45.15 69.48
C LYS A 175 -1.67 -45.42 70.98
N LEU A 176 -2.40 -44.59 71.72
CA LEU A 176 -2.68 -44.84 73.13
C LEU A 176 -3.70 -45.99 73.24
N ASP A 177 -3.38 -46.98 74.09
CA ASP A 177 -4.11 -48.24 74.18
C ASP A 177 -5.60 -48.03 74.55
N VAL A 178 -6.47 -48.90 74.04
CA VAL A 178 -7.95 -48.74 74.00
C VAL A 178 -8.57 -48.66 75.41
N GLN A 179 -7.84 -49.06 76.45
CA GLN A 179 -8.28 -48.96 77.84
C GLN A 179 -8.18 -47.54 78.44
N ILE A 180 -7.44 -46.61 77.81
CA ILE A 180 -7.17 -45.27 78.38
C ILE A 180 -7.99 -44.17 77.67
N VAL A 181 -8.37 -44.34 76.40
CA VAL A 181 -9.10 -43.34 75.62
C VAL A 181 -10.57 -43.73 75.42
N THR A 182 -11.49 -42.83 75.76
CA THR A 182 -12.93 -43.06 75.54
C THR A 182 -13.30 -42.89 74.06
N GLN A 183 -14.32 -43.63 73.59
CA GLN A 183 -14.83 -43.50 72.21
C GLN A 183 -15.21 -42.06 71.87
N ALA A 184 -15.84 -41.35 72.80
CA ALA A 184 -16.19 -39.94 72.64
C ALA A 184 -14.96 -39.04 72.36
N THR A 185 -13.82 -39.31 73.00
CA THR A 185 -12.58 -38.56 72.77
C THR A 185 -11.98 -38.86 71.39
N LEU A 186 -12.03 -40.12 70.94
CA LEU A 186 -11.55 -40.49 69.61
C LEU A 186 -12.41 -39.85 68.52
N ASP A 187 -13.74 -39.91 68.66
CA ASP A 187 -14.69 -39.28 67.73
C ASP A 187 -14.49 -37.76 67.66
N GLN A 188 -14.22 -37.11 68.80
CA GLN A 188 -13.89 -35.69 68.85
C GLN A 188 -12.62 -35.36 68.03
N LYS A 189 -11.57 -36.20 68.12
CA LYS A 189 -10.33 -35.99 67.32
C LYS A 189 -10.54 -36.28 65.84
N ILE A 190 -11.36 -37.27 65.49
CA ILE A 190 -11.74 -37.54 64.09
C ILE A 190 -12.49 -36.34 63.50
N ALA A 191 -13.45 -35.79 64.25
CA ALA A 191 -14.20 -34.60 63.85
C ALA A 191 -13.26 -33.40 63.66
N ALA A 192 -12.34 -33.16 64.60
CA ALA A 192 -11.36 -32.06 64.51
C ALA A 192 -10.40 -32.19 63.30
N PHE A 193 -9.96 -33.41 62.96
CA PHE A 193 -9.16 -33.64 61.75
C PHE A 193 -9.97 -33.34 60.48
N ARG A 194 -11.21 -33.83 60.40
CA ARG A 194 -12.10 -33.58 59.24
C ARG A 194 -12.40 -32.10 59.06
N THR A 195 -12.65 -31.36 60.13
CA THR A 195 -12.89 -29.91 60.04
C THR A 195 -11.64 -29.16 59.55
N ALA A 196 -10.46 -29.49 60.08
CA ALA A 196 -9.20 -28.90 59.61
C ALA A 196 -8.93 -29.21 58.12
N GLN A 197 -9.24 -30.42 57.68
CA GLN A 197 -9.11 -30.81 56.27
C GLN A 197 -10.06 -30.01 55.37
N SER A 198 -11.31 -29.80 55.78
CA SER A 198 -12.27 -28.97 55.04
C SER A 198 -11.84 -27.51 54.97
N LEU A 199 -11.26 -26.96 56.04
CA LEU A 199 -10.72 -25.58 56.05
C LEU A 199 -9.55 -25.43 55.08
N LEU A 200 -8.63 -26.41 55.03
CA LEU A 200 -7.54 -26.39 54.06
C LEU A 200 -8.06 -26.44 52.62
N ALA A 201 -9.06 -27.29 52.34
CA ALA A 201 -9.70 -27.36 51.03
C ALA A 201 -10.36 -26.02 50.65
N ALA A 202 -11.07 -25.38 51.58
CA ALA A 202 -11.67 -24.07 51.38
C ALA A 202 -10.60 -22.98 51.12
N GLY A 203 -9.49 -23.00 51.84
CA GLY A 203 -8.36 -22.10 51.62
C GLY A 203 -7.73 -22.25 50.24
N LYS A 204 -7.56 -23.49 49.75
CA LYS A 204 -7.08 -23.76 48.40
C LYS A 204 -8.04 -23.24 47.33
N SER A 205 -9.36 -23.40 47.53
CA SER A 205 -10.35 -22.81 46.63
C SER A 205 -10.31 -21.29 46.63
N ALA A 206 -10.10 -20.65 47.79
CA ALA A 206 -9.94 -19.21 47.88
C ALA A 206 -8.68 -18.70 47.15
N LEU A 207 -7.56 -19.45 47.23
CA LEU A 207 -6.37 -19.17 46.43
C LEU A 207 -6.66 -19.26 44.93
N ALA A 208 -7.37 -20.30 44.48
CA ALA A 208 -7.74 -20.45 43.08
C ALA A 208 -8.60 -19.27 42.56
N VAL A 209 -9.49 -18.72 43.40
CA VAL A 209 -10.25 -17.49 43.07
C VAL A 209 -9.31 -16.29 42.93
N ALA A 210 -8.38 -16.10 43.86
CA ALA A 210 -7.41 -14.99 43.78
C ALA A 210 -6.49 -15.09 42.55
N GLU A 211 -6.08 -16.30 42.17
CA GLU A 211 -5.31 -16.55 40.95
C GLU A 211 -6.13 -16.26 39.68
N ALA A 212 -7.41 -16.65 39.66
CA ALA A 212 -8.32 -16.33 38.57
C ALA A 212 -8.52 -14.80 38.43
N ASP A 213 -8.65 -14.09 39.55
CA ASP A 213 -8.73 -12.64 39.56
C ASP A 213 -7.46 -12.01 38.99
N LYS A 214 -6.27 -12.44 39.40
CA LYS A 214 -5.01 -11.98 38.81
C LYS A 214 -4.95 -12.25 37.30
N ALA A 215 -5.37 -13.44 36.87
CA ALA A 215 -5.39 -13.81 35.46
C ALA A 215 -6.31 -12.88 34.64
N SER A 216 -7.47 -12.49 35.20
CA SER A 216 -8.38 -11.52 34.57
C SER A 216 -7.74 -10.14 34.42
N ARG A 217 -7.07 -9.63 35.47
CA ARG A 217 -6.34 -8.34 35.42
C ARG A 217 -5.18 -8.37 34.42
N ALA A 218 -4.47 -9.49 34.33
CA ALA A 218 -3.40 -9.66 33.36
C ALA A 218 -3.94 -9.70 31.92
N ALA A 219 -5.15 -10.22 31.70
CA ALA A 219 -5.81 -10.16 30.40
C ALA A 219 -6.23 -8.73 30.03
N GLU A 220 -6.78 -7.97 30.98
CA GLU A 220 -7.08 -6.54 30.80
C GLU A 220 -5.81 -5.76 30.42
N ARG A 221 -4.68 -6.03 31.07
CA ARG A 221 -3.39 -5.42 30.72
C ARG A 221 -2.97 -5.72 29.28
N ARG A 222 -3.11 -6.98 28.83
CA ARG A 222 -2.77 -7.37 27.45
C ARG A 222 -3.62 -6.61 26.43
N GLU A 223 -4.91 -6.43 26.71
CA GLU A 223 -5.79 -5.63 25.85
C GLU A 223 -5.33 -4.16 25.79
N LEU A 224 -4.96 -3.56 26.93
CA LEU A 224 -4.42 -2.20 26.95
C LEU A 224 -3.11 -2.08 26.14
N MET A 225 -2.23 -3.09 26.21
CA MET A 225 -1.00 -3.12 25.40
C MET A 225 -1.30 -3.17 23.90
N VAL A 226 -2.24 -4.02 23.47
CA VAL A 226 -2.67 -4.06 22.07
C VAL A 226 -3.24 -2.71 21.63
N ARG A 227 -4.02 -2.05 22.50
CA ARG A 227 -4.52 -0.70 22.20
C ARG A 227 -3.39 0.33 22.08
N ILE A 228 -2.34 0.23 22.91
CA ILE A 228 -1.14 1.07 22.79
C ILE A 228 -0.39 0.78 21.48
N ASP A 229 -0.22 -0.48 21.09
CA ASP A 229 0.45 -0.82 19.83
C ASP A 229 -0.30 -0.23 18.62
N ARG A 230 -1.63 -0.19 18.68
CA ARG A 230 -2.50 0.43 17.68
C ARG A 230 -2.50 1.96 17.71
N THR A 231 -1.80 2.60 18.65
CA THR A 231 -1.54 4.06 18.60
C THR A 231 -0.43 4.42 17.62
N GLU A 232 0.39 3.44 17.21
CA GLU A 232 1.39 3.62 16.17
C GLU A 232 0.82 3.24 14.81
N VAL A 233 0.72 4.22 13.90
CA VAL A 233 0.25 3.99 12.54
C VAL A 233 1.42 3.43 11.73
N ARG A 234 1.32 2.18 11.28
CA ARG A 234 2.38 1.45 10.57
C ARG A 234 2.04 1.17 9.11
N ALA A 235 3.06 1.11 8.26
CA ALA A 235 2.93 0.71 6.87
C ALA A 235 2.63 -0.81 6.74
N PRO A 236 1.55 -1.24 6.06
CA PRO A 236 1.24 -2.66 5.87
C PRO A 236 2.11 -3.34 4.80
N VAL A 237 2.67 -2.55 3.87
CA VAL A 237 3.52 -2.97 2.76
C VAL A 237 4.71 -2.03 2.63
N ALA A 238 5.78 -2.48 1.98
CA ALA A 238 6.88 -1.62 1.59
C ALA A 238 6.52 -0.85 0.31
N GLY A 239 7.01 0.38 0.16
CA GLY A 239 6.65 1.20 -0.98
C GLY A 239 6.99 2.68 -0.82
N ILE A 240 6.39 3.51 -1.67
CA ILE A 240 6.56 4.97 -1.65
C ILE A 240 5.27 5.61 -1.17
N VAL A 241 5.36 6.58 -0.26
CA VAL A 241 4.20 7.37 0.18
C VAL A 241 3.76 8.27 -0.97
N SER A 242 2.63 7.95 -1.61
CA SER A 242 2.04 8.76 -2.69
C SER A 242 1.41 10.03 -2.14
N ARG A 243 0.69 9.91 -1.02
CA ARG A 243 0.01 11.03 -0.38
C ARG A 243 -0.17 10.81 1.12
N ARG A 244 0.01 11.89 1.88
CA ARG A 244 -0.20 12.02 3.31
C ARG A 244 -1.27 13.06 3.59
N THR A 245 -2.39 12.60 4.09
CA THR A 245 -3.49 13.46 4.56
C THR A 245 -3.36 13.77 6.05
N ALA A 246 -2.59 12.97 6.79
CA ALA A 246 -2.31 13.14 8.22
C ALA A 246 -1.72 14.52 8.54
N ARG A 247 -2.22 15.18 9.59
CA ARG A 247 -1.70 16.48 10.07
C ARG A 247 -1.38 16.41 11.55
N LEU A 248 -0.29 17.07 11.95
CA LEU A 248 0.10 17.19 13.35
C LEU A 248 -1.00 17.90 14.14
N GLY A 249 -1.38 17.34 15.30
CA GLY A 249 -2.44 17.87 16.16
C GLY A 249 -3.88 17.57 15.69
N ALA A 250 -4.07 17.03 14.49
CA ALA A 250 -5.39 16.59 14.04
C ALA A 250 -5.83 15.32 14.78
N VAL A 251 -7.14 15.19 14.99
CA VAL A 251 -7.74 13.97 15.56
C VAL A 251 -7.93 12.97 14.43
N ALA A 252 -7.40 11.76 14.62
CA ALA A 252 -7.58 10.69 13.65
C ALA A 252 -8.94 10.03 13.83
N LEU A 253 -9.62 9.82 12.71
CA LEU A 253 -10.90 9.11 12.63
C LEU A 253 -10.72 7.96 11.62
N SER A 254 -11.08 6.75 12.01
CA SER A 254 -11.04 5.56 11.16
C SER A 254 -12.07 5.62 10.03
N ALA A 255 -13.13 6.41 10.21
CA ALA A 255 -14.15 6.68 9.20
C ALA A 255 -13.78 7.81 8.21
N SER A 256 -12.66 8.51 8.40
CA SER A 256 -12.21 9.55 7.47
C SER A 256 -11.33 8.99 6.35
N ASP A 257 -10.95 9.86 5.40
CA ASP A 257 -9.99 9.52 4.35
C ASP A 257 -8.67 8.98 4.94
N ALA A 258 -7.98 8.13 4.19
CA ALA A 258 -6.76 7.48 4.65
C ALA A 258 -5.70 8.51 5.04
N LEU A 259 -5.03 8.26 6.16
CA LEU A 259 -3.96 9.12 6.68
C LEU A 259 -2.74 9.11 5.75
N PHE A 260 -2.44 7.94 5.17
CA PHE A 260 -1.38 7.74 4.19
C PHE A 260 -1.86 6.82 3.05
N ARG A 261 -1.36 7.07 1.85
CA ARG A 261 -1.47 6.19 0.68
C ARG A 261 -0.08 5.76 0.25
N ILE A 262 0.13 4.45 0.13
CA ILE A 262 1.44 3.87 -0.18
C ILE A 262 1.32 3.09 -1.49
N VAL A 263 2.19 3.39 -2.45
CA VAL A 263 2.33 2.64 -3.70
C VAL A 263 3.20 1.43 -3.44
N THR A 264 2.65 0.24 -3.64
CA THR A 264 3.35 -1.02 -3.40
C THR A 264 4.54 -1.17 -4.35
N ASP A 265 5.74 -1.41 -3.80
CA ASP A 265 7.00 -1.59 -4.53
C ASP A 265 7.36 -0.45 -5.53
N GLY A 266 6.70 0.71 -5.42
CA GLY A 266 6.85 1.82 -6.37
C GLY A 266 6.38 1.49 -7.80
N ALA A 267 5.60 0.42 -7.99
CA ALA A 267 5.14 -0.01 -9.31
C ALA A 267 4.04 0.91 -9.84
N VAL A 268 4.24 1.42 -11.05
CA VAL A 268 3.28 2.29 -11.76
C VAL A 268 2.89 1.68 -13.11
N GLU A 269 1.66 1.93 -13.54
CA GLU A 269 1.10 1.55 -14.83
C GLU A 269 0.67 2.79 -15.60
N LEU A 270 0.75 2.73 -16.93
CA LEU A 270 0.22 3.77 -17.78
C LEU A 270 -1.22 3.43 -18.14
N GLU A 271 -2.16 4.20 -17.63
CA GLU A 271 -3.55 4.16 -18.05
C GLU A 271 -3.71 5.09 -19.25
N ALA A 272 -3.81 4.51 -20.45
CA ALA A 272 -3.85 5.24 -21.71
C ALA A 272 -5.25 5.20 -22.33
N GLU A 273 -5.75 6.36 -22.77
CA GLU A 273 -7.07 6.49 -23.36
C GLU A 273 -7.00 6.23 -24.87
N VAL A 274 -7.39 5.04 -25.29
CA VAL A 274 -7.32 4.62 -26.69
C VAL A 274 -8.62 4.98 -27.42
N PRO A 275 -8.58 5.75 -28.52
CA PRO A 275 -9.76 5.99 -29.35
C PRO A 275 -10.31 4.68 -29.94
N GLU A 276 -11.63 4.54 -29.96
CA GLU A 276 -12.33 3.30 -30.38
C GLU A 276 -11.89 2.77 -31.75
N GLN A 277 -11.64 3.67 -32.71
CA GLN A 277 -11.17 3.34 -34.05
C GLN A 277 -9.87 2.49 -34.08
N TRP A 278 -9.06 2.57 -33.03
CA TRP A 278 -7.80 1.81 -32.87
C TRP A 278 -7.96 0.59 -31.96
N LEU A 279 -9.02 0.52 -31.16
CA LEU A 279 -9.23 -0.53 -30.17
C LEU A 279 -9.30 -1.93 -30.80
N ALA A 280 -9.92 -2.05 -31.97
CA ALA A 280 -10.04 -3.33 -32.69
C ALA A 280 -8.70 -3.91 -33.18
N ARG A 281 -7.63 -3.09 -33.24
CA ARG A 281 -6.29 -3.50 -33.70
C ARG A 281 -5.35 -3.85 -32.55
N LEU A 282 -5.74 -3.61 -31.29
CA LEU A 282 -4.90 -3.85 -30.12
C LEU A 282 -4.91 -5.31 -29.69
N THR A 283 -3.73 -5.82 -29.34
CA THR A 283 -3.53 -7.17 -28.81
C THR A 283 -2.57 -7.15 -27.63
N LEU A 284 -2.72 -8.12 -26.72
CA LEU A 284 -1.83 -8.26 -25.57
C LEU A 284 -0.40 -8.57 -26.04
N GLY A 285 0.60 -7.87 -25.48
CA GLY A 285 2.01 -8.04 -25.82
C GLY A 285 2.50 -7.17 -26.99
N MET A 286 1.66 -6.27 -27.52
CA MET A 286 2.09 -5.30 -28.52
C MET A 286 3.19 -4.39 -27.93
N PRO A 287 4.34 -4.21 -28.62
CA PRO A 287 5.42 -3.39 -28.11
C PRO A 287 5.01 -1.92 -28.08
N SER A 288 5.22 -1.25 -26.94
CA SER A 288 4.94 0.16 -26.74
C SER A 288 6.20 0.92 -26.33
N LYS A 289 6.23 2.21 -26.65
CA LYS A 289 7.26 3.14 -26.18
C LYS A 289 6.56 4.26 -25.43
N ILE A 290 7.00 4.51 -24.21
CA ILE A 290 6.45 5.56 -23.35
C ILE A 290 7.44 6.72 -23.37
N ALA A 291 6.93 7.94 -23.60
CA ALA A 291 7.69 9.17 -23.48
C ALA A 291 7.06 9.99 -22.36
N LEU A 292 7.84 10.35 -21.34
CA LEU A 292 7.40 11.17 -20.22
C LEU A 292 7.76 12.62 -20.49
N PRO A 293 6.80 13.55 -20.53
CA PRO A 293 7.11 14.96 -20.73
C PRO A 293 7.82 15.51 -19.48
N GLY A 294 9.01 16.08 -19.65
CA GLY A 294 9.71 16.83 -18.59
C GLY A 294 10.82 16.11 -17.84
N VAL A 295 11.26 14.93 -18.29
CA VAL A 295 12.52 14.26 -17.89
C VAL A 295 13.50 14.20 -19.04
#